data_AF-A0A956BPW4-F1
#
_entry.id   AF-A0A956BPW4-F1
#
_cell.length_a   1.000
_cell.length_b   1.000
_cell.length_c   1.000
_cell.angle_alpha   90.00
_cell.angle_beta   90.00
_cell.angle_gamma   90.00
#
_symmetry.space_group_name_H-M   'P 1'
#
loop_
_entity.id
_entity.type
_entity.pdbx_description
1 polymer ?
#
loop_
_entity_poly.entity_id
_entity_poly.type
_entity_poly.pdbx_seq_one_letter_code
_entity_poly.pdbx_strand_id
1 'polypeptide(L)'
;MTIFWPGLVAVFGLYVAVFLVGVWAGNQSEEPSSAEELLLAGRSLPLWVGLLTMTATWVGGGYINGTAEYTYSLGILWGGQIGFGYAISLVVGGLFYAKRMRSAGYATLVDPLEDRYGRHIAALLMIPAVIAEVFWSAAILFALGTTFGTVIGVDTNTAVLLSSTVAVAYTVFGGLRAVAYTDVVQLFLIVLGLGLAIPWALGEAGGVSNLHLKGLTPQSTGEALSWLDYTALLVMGGIPWNVYFQRVLSARTPADAQRLSIAAGVMCFLMAIPPMLLGLAGTSIDWVALSSAAGLEPARLANDLAATPALVLPYTL
;
A
#
# COMPACT_ATOMS: atom_id res chain seq x y z
N MET A 1 -0.08 -28.92 -12.93
CA MET A 1 0.46 -27.77 -12.16
C MET A 1 1.08 -28.34 -10.90
N THR A 2 2.38 -28.18 -10.71
CA THR A 2 3.08 -28.60 -9.49
C THR A 2 3.02 -27.43 -8.50
N ILE A 3 2.22 -27.56 -7.44
CA ILE A 3 2.11 -26.56 -6.38
C ILE A 3 3.51 -26.34 -5.77
N PHE A 4 3.92 -25.08 -5.65
CA PHE A 4 5.17 -24.74 -4.96
C PHE A 4 4.95 -24.81 -3.44
N TRP A 5 5.06 -26.03 -2.90
CA TRP A 5 4.79 -26.34 -1.50
C TRP A 5 5.53 -25.44 -0.49
N PRO A 6 6.82 -25.09 -0.66
CA PRO A 6 7.50 -24.17 0.24
C PRO A 6 6.84 -22.78 0.28
N GLY A 7 6.44 -22.26 -0.88
CA GLY A 7 5.73 -20.98 -0.98
C GLY A 7 4.34 -21.05 -0.35
N LEU A 8 3.60 -22.14 -0.56
CA LEU A 8 2.30 -22.34 0.08
C LEU A 8 2.41 -22.34 1.61
N VAL A 9 3.40 -23.06 2.16
CA VAL A 9 3.64 -23.12 3.61
C VAL A 9 4.04 -21.74 4.15
N ALA A 10 4.89 -21.00 3.43
CA ALA A 10 5.28 -19.65 3.83
C ALA A 10 4.09 -18.68 3.85
N VAL A 11 3.25 -18.69 2.80
CA VAL A 11 2.05 -17.83 2.70
C VAL A 11 1.03 -18.21 3.78
N PHE A 12 0.79 -19.51 3.98
CA PHE A 12 -0.09 -19.96 5.05
C PHE A 12 0.43 -19.56 6.44
N GLY A 13 1.72 -19.73 6.69
CA GLY A 13 2.37 -19.28 7.92
C GLY A 13 2.24 -17.78 8.15
N LEU A 14 2.38 -16.97 7.09
CA LEU A 14 2.17 -15.52 7.12
C LEU A 14 0.72 -15.17 7.49
N TYR A 15 -0.26 -15.83 6.88
CA TYR A 15 -1.67 -15.60 7.21
C TYR A 15 -2.03 -16.00 8.63
N VAL A 16 -1.52 -17.14 9.11
CA VAL A 16 -1.72 -17.56 10.49
C VAL A 16 -1.08 -16.55 11.44
N ALA A 17 0.15 -16.10 11.18
CA ALA A 17 0.82 -15.10 12.01
C ALA A 17 0.05 -13.77 12.07
N VAL A 18 -0.39 -13.25 10.93
CA VAL A 18 -1.21 -12.03 10.85
C VAL A 18 -2.53 -12.21 11.58
N PHE A 19 -3.22 -13.33 11.37
CA PHE A 19 -4.48 -13.63 12.04
C PHE A 19 -4.30 -13.71 13.56
N LEU A 20 -3.27 -14.40 14.06
CA LEU A 20 -2.98 -14.52 15.49
C LEU A 20 -2.65 -13.16 16.12
N VAL A 21 -1.86 -12.33 15.44
CA VAL A 21 -1.56 -10.96 15.90
C VAL A 21 -2.84 -10.11 15.94
N GLY A 22 -3.71 -10.24 14.93
CA GLY A 22 -5.00 -9.53 14.89
C GLY A 22 -5.92 -9.93 16.03
N VAL A 23 -6.10 -11.23 16.27
CA VAL A 23 -6.91 -11.76 17.37
C VAL A 23 -6.33 -11.35 18.72
N TRP A 24 -5.01 -11.46 18.91
CA TRP A 24 -4.34 -11.02 20.13
C TRP A 24 -4.56 -9.53 20.38
N ALA A 25 -4.33 -8.68 19.38
CA ALA A 25 -4.47 -7.24 19.50
C ALA A 25 -5.93 -6.80 19.73
N GLY A 26 -6.90 -7.48 19.12
CA GLY A 26 -8.32 -7.25 19.36
C GLY A 26 -8.78 -7.66 20.77
N ASN A 27 -8.20 -8.72 21.33
CA ASN A 27 -8.48 -9.16 22.70
C ASN A 27 -7.88 -8.24 23.79
N GLN A 28 -6.99 -7.32 23.43
CA GLN A 28 -6.43 -6.32 24.35
C GLN A 28 -7.33 -5.11 24.56
N SER A 29 -8.50 -5.08 23.93
CA SER A 29 -9.49 -4.02 24.06
C SER A 29 -10.34 -4.21 25.31
N GLU A 30 -10.46 -3.16 26.14
CA GLU A 30 -11.25 -3.20 27.38
C GLU A 30 -12.77 -3.21 27.10
N GLU A 31 -13.22 -2.51 26.05
CA GLU A 31 -14.61 -2.49 25.57
C GLU A 31 -14.70 -2.72 24.05
N PRO A 32 -14.49 -3.96 23.56
CA PRO A 32 -14.38 -4.28 22.14
C PRO A 32 -15.67 -4.02 21.33
N SER A 33 -16.82 -3.90 21.98
CA SER A 33 -18.10 -3.58 21.33
C SER A 33 -18.38 -2.07 21.20
N SER A 34 -17.57 -1.20 21.81
CA SER A 34 -17.78 0.24 21.70
C SER A 34 -17.42 0.72 20.29
N ALA A 35 -18.23 1.62 19.72
CA ALA A 35 -17.96 2.18 18.39
C ALA A 35 -16.62 2.94 18.35
N GLU A 36 -16.22 3.55 19.47
CA GLU A 36 -14.93 4.23 19.58
C GLU A 36 -13.74 3.26 19.59
N GLU A 37 -13.85 2.08 20.21
CA GLU A 37 -12.79 1.07 20.13
C GLU A 37 -12.72 0.46 18.72
N LEU A 38 -13.87 0.11 18.14
CA LEU A 38 -13.93 -0.47 16.79
C LEU A 38 -13.40 0.47 15.72
N LEU A 39 -13.82 1.74 15.74
CA LEU A 39 -13.49 2.72 14.70
C LEU A 39 -12.18 3.45 14.97
N LEU A 40 -11.81 3.69 16.24
CA LEU A 40 -10.71 4.57 16.63
C LEU A 40 -9.70 3.95 17.61
N ALA A 41 -9.80 2.65 17.91
CA ALA A 41 -8.94 1.96 18.88
C ALA A 41 -8.84 2.70 20.24
N GLY A 42 -9.96 3.28 20.68
CA GLY A 42 -10.06 4.02 21.94
C GLY A 42 -9.21 5.28 21.96
N ARG A 43 -8.80 5.77 20.77
CA ARG A 43 -7.86 6.88 20.58
C ARG A 43 -6.57 6.71 21.38
N SER A 44 -6.16 5.47 21.57
CA SER A 44 -5.10 5.08 22.49
C SER A 44 -3.83 4.60 21.78
N LEU A 45 -3.79 4.70 20.44
CA LEU A 45 -2.67 4.20 19.65
C LEU A 45 -1.36 4.92 20.02
N PRO A 46 -0.31 4.18 20.43
CA PRO A 46 1.02 4.74 20.61
C PRO A 46 1.50 5.42 19.31
N LEU A 47 2.27 6.49 19.43
CA LEU A 47 2.81 7.24 18.28
C LEU A 47 3.54 6.33 17.27
N TRP A 48 4.34 5.39 17.76
CA TRP A 48 5.09 4.46 16.91
C TRP A 48 4.16 3.48 16.16
N VAL A 49 3.11 2.95 16.81
CA VAL A 49 2.11 2.10 16.12
C VAL A 49 1.41 2.93 15.08
N GLY A 50 0.91 4.12 15.46
CA GLY A 50 0.23 5.06 14.56
C GLY A 50 1.03 5.42 13.32
N LEU A 51 2.33 5.68 13.49
CA LEU A 51 3.27 5.91 12.38
C LEU A 51 3.39 4.71 11.44
N LEU A 52 3.59 3.51 12.00
CA LEU A 52 3.79 2.31 11.21
C LEU A 52 2.50 1.88 10.50
N THR A 53 1.34 1.90 11.17
CA THR A 53 0.04 1.63 10.49
C THR A 53 -0.27 2.66 9.42
N MET A 54 0.01 3.95 9.69
CA MET A 54 -0.17 5.00 8.69
C MET A 54 0.71 4.72 7.47
N THR A 55 1.98 4.37 7.67
CA THR A 55 2.90 4.03 6.57
C THR A 55 2.45 2.78 5.82
N ALA A 56 2.10 1.70 6.53
CA ALA A 56 1.65 0.44 5.95
C ALA A 56 0.40 0.59 5.08
N THR A 57 -0.50 1.49 5.48
CA THR A 57 -1.75 1.78 4.76
C THR A 57 -1.47 2.28 3.33
N TRP A 58 -0.38 3.03 3.12
CA TRP A 58 0.01 3.53 1.79
C TRP A 58 1.02 2.61 1.09
N VAL A 59 1.96 2.03 1.83
CA VAL A 59 3.00 1.14 1.32
C VAL A 59 2.43 -0.28 1.19
N GLY A 60 1.47 -0.45 0.28
CA GLY A 60 0.85 -1.74 -0.06
C GLY A 60 1.44 -2.41 -1.30
N GLY A 61 0.85 -3.53 -1.72
CA GLY A 61 1.27 -4.27 -2.91
C GLY A 61 1.21 -3.42 -4.20
N GLY A 62 0.15 -2.62 -4.38
CA GLY A 62 0.05 -1.71 -5.53
C GLY A 62 1.09 -0.60 -5.53
N TYR A 63 1.49 -0.12 -4.35
CA TYR A 63 2.55 0.86 -4.20
C TYR A 63 3.90 0.27 -4.61
N ILE A 64 4.25 -0.90 -4.07
CA ILE A 64 5.54 -1.56 -4.34
C ILE A 64 5.64 -2.03 -5.79
N ASN A 65 4.65 -2.82 -6.24
CA ASN A 65 4.65 -3.39 -7.59
C ASN A 65 4.50 -2.29 -8.64
N GLY A 66 3.60 -1.31 -8.41
CA GLY A 66 3.42 -0.17 -9.30
C GLY A 66 4.68 0.67 -9.42
N THR A 67 5.32 1.03 -8.32
CA THR A 67 6.58 1.78 -8.37
C THR A 67 7.66 1.01 -9.14
N ALA A 68 7.82 -0.30 -8.92
CA ALA A 68 8.79 -1.11 -9.66
C ALA A 68 8.45 -1.18 -11.16
N GLU A 69 7.19 -1.41 -11.50
CA GLU A 69 6.71 -1.52 -12.87
C GLU A 69 6.83 -0.20 -13.65
N TYR A 70 6.41 0.92 -13.06
CA TYR A 70 6.54 2.24 -13.69
C TYR A 70 8.00 2.66 -13.82
N THR A 71 8.87 2.29 -12.85
CA THR A 71 10.31 2.52 -12.98
C THR A 71 10.92 1.74 -14.14
N TYR A 72 10.52 0.47 -14.29
CA TYR A 72 11.00 -0.41 -15.36
C TYR A 72 10.55 0.09 -16.76
N SER A 73 9.27 0.45 -16.90
CA SER A 73 8.66 0.80 -18.18
C SER A 73 8.89 2.27 -18.59
N LEU A 74 8.58 3.21 -17.70
CA LEU A 74 8.55 4.65 -17.99
C LEU A 74 9.73 5.42 -17.38
N GLY A 75 10.47 4.82 -16.45
CA GLY A 75 11.67 5.40 -15.84
C GLY A 75 11.44 6.00 -14.45
N ILE A 76 12.49 6.59 -13.90
CA ILE A 76 12.60 7.00 -12.49
C ILE A 76 11.56 8.07 -12.12
N LEU A 77 11.28 9.02 -13.02
CA LEU A 77 10.32 10.09 -12.78
C LEU A 77 8.91 9.54 -12.49
N TRP A 78 8.49 8.53 -13.26
CA TRP A 78 7.18 7.90 -13.12
C TRP A 78 7.15 6.93 -11.94
N GLY A 79 8.21 6.14 -11.74
CA GLY A 79 8.33 5.25 -10.59
C GLY A 79 8.29 5.98 -9.24
N GLY A 80 9.00 7.10 -9.13
CA GLY A 80 9.08 7.91 -7.92
C GLY A 80 7.82 8.73 -7.63
N GLN A 81 6.90 8.85 -8.59
CA GLN A 81 5.72 9.71 -8.48
C GLN A 81 4.79 9.28 -7.35
N ILE A 82 4.56 7.97 -7.18
CA ILE A 82 3.67 7.42 -6.14
C ILE A 82 4.21 7.79 -4.75
N GLY A 83 5.51 7.55 -4.52
CA GLY A 83 6.14 7.87 -3.25
C GLY A 83 6.19 9.37 -2.97
N PHE A 84 6.52 10.18 -3.98
CA PHE A 84 6.54 11.63 -3.86
C PHE A 84 5.14 12.24 -3.60
N GLY A 85 4.15 11.83 -4.38
CA GLY A 85 2.77 12.32 -4.29
C GLY A 85 2.14 12.03 -2.94
N TYR A 86 2.19 10.78 -2.47
CA TYR A 86 1.64 10.43 -1.16
C TYR A 86 2.45 11.01 0.00
N ALA A 87 3.77 11.15 -0.13
CA ALA A 87 4.57 11.82 0.90
C ALA A 87 4.13 13.28 1.11
N ILE A 88 3.94 14.03 0.02
CA ILE A 88 3.41 15.40 0.09
C ILE A 88 1.98 15.39 0.64
N SER A 89 1.13 14.49 0.17
CA SER A 89 -0.26 14.34 0.67
C SER A 89 -0.30 14.20 2.19
N LEU A 90 0.51 13.29 2.74
CA LEU A 90 0.61 13.01 4.17
C LEU A 90 1.20 14.17 4.97
N VAL A 91 2.23 14.85 4.44
CA VAL A 91 2.84 16.02 5.09
C VAL A 91 1.84 17.18 5.12
N VAL A 92 1.19 17.50 4.00
CA VAL A 92 0.17 18.56 3.90
C VAL A 92 -1.04 18.21 4.79
N GLY A 93 -1.52 16.97 4.71
CA GLY A 93 -2.56 16.44 5.58
C GLY A 93 -2.22 16.59 7.07
N GLY A 94 -0.96 16.29 7.44
CA GLY A 94 -0.45 16.40 8.80
C GLY A 94 -0.36 17.85 9.30
N LEU A 95 0.14 18.75 8.45
CA LEU A 95 0.33 20.16 8.79
C LEU A 95 -0.99 20.90 8.98
N PHE A 96 -1.93 20.72 8.07
CA PHE A 96 -3.15 21.55 8.03
C PHE A 96 -4.39 20.88 8.65
N TYR A 97 -4.53 19.56 8.51
CA TYR A 97 -5.79 18.88 8.84
C TYR A 97 -5.69 18.00 10.09
N ALA A 98 -4.61 17.23 10.25
CA ALA A 98 -4.50 16.17 11.26
C ALA A 98 -4.75 16.66 12.70
N LYS A 99 -4.04 17.72 13.09
CA LYS A 99 -4.17 18.32 14.43
C LYS A 99 -5.58 18.86 14.67
N ARG A 100 -6.15 19.57 13.69
CA ARG A 100 -7.46 20.21 13.77
C ARG A 100 -8.58 19.16 13.91
N MET A 101 -8.54 18.15 13.06
CA MET A 101 -9.46 17.02 13.07
C MET A 101 -9.45 16.30 14.42
N ARG A 102 -8.25 15.95 14.91
CA ARG A 102 -8.12 15.25 16.19
C ARG A 102 -8.55 16.10 17.39
N SER A 103 -8.30 17.41 17.36
CA SER A 103 -8.70 18.34 18.43
C SER A 103 -10.20 18.57 18.51
N ALA A 104 -10.90 18.51 17.37
CA ALA A 104 -12.36 18.67 17.31
C ALA A 104 -13.11 17.40 17.78
N GLY A 105 -12.40 16.29 17.94
CA GLY A 105 -12.99 15.08 18.48
C GLY A 105 -13.77 14.25 17.46
N TYR A 106 -13.62 14.52 16.17
CA TYR A 106 -14.28 13.77 15.09
C TYR A 106 -13.89 12.29 15.08
N ALA A 107 -14.78 11.47 14.53
CA ALA A 107 -14.61 10.05 14.27
C ALA A 107 -14.43 9.72 12.78
N THR A 108 -14.99 10.54 11.88
CA THR A 108 -14.86 10.34 10.43
C THR A 108 -14.39 11.60 9.71
N LEU A 109 -13.95 11.45 8.46
CA LEU A 109 -13.66 12.56 7.57
C LEU A 109 -14.90 13.42 7.25
N VAL A 110 -16.11 12.85 7.37
CA VAL A 110 -17.36 13.52 6.98
C VAL A 110 -17.89 14.41 8.11
N ASP A 111 -17.50 14.19 9.36
CA ASP A 111 -18.02 14.94 10.52
C ASP A 111 -17.85 16.48 10.40
N PRO A 112 -16.70 17.04 9.95
CA PRO A 112 -16.59 18.49 9.73
C PRO A 112 -17.55 19.01 8.66
N LEU A 113 -17.94 18.17 7.70
CA LEU A 113 -18.89 18.50 6.64
C LEU A 113 -20.32 18.41 7.17
N GLU A 114 -20.61 17.48 8.08
CA GLU A 114 -21.87 17.42 8.81
C GLU A 114 -22.07 18.66 9.68
N ASP A 115 -21.07 19.05 10.46
CA ASP A 115 -21.12 20.25 11.30
C ASP A 115 -21.38 21.53 10.49
N ARG A 116 -20.85 21.59 9.26
CA ARG A 116 -20.94 22.79 8.42
C ARG A 116 -22.17 22.84 7.53
N TYR A 117 -22.57 21.71 6.93
CA TYR A 117 -23.59 21.63 5.89
C TYR A 117 -24.83 20.83 6.30
N GLY A 118 -24.81 20.21 7.48
CA GLY A 118 -25.86 19.38 8.01
C GLY A 118 -25.82 17.93 7.52
N ARG A 119 -26.52 17.06 8.25
CA ARG A 119 -26.51 15.60 8.07
C ARG A 119 -26.91 15.12 6.67
N HIS A 120 -27.81 15.82 5.99
CA HIS A 120 -28.25 15.44 4.65
C HIS A 120 -27.14 15.60 3.61
N ILE A 121 -26.40 16.70 3.66
CA ILE A 121 -25.28 16.95 2.75
C ILE A 121 -24.13 16.01 3.08
N ALA A 122 -23.82 15.80 4.36
CA ALA A 122 -22.84 14.82 4.80
C ALA A 122 -23.14 13.40 4.27
N ALA A 123 -24.39 12.94 4.37
CA ALA A 123 -24.79 11.64 3.85
C ALA A 123 -24.59 11.53 2.33
N LEU A 124 -24.90 12.59 1.57
CA LEU A 124 -24.66 12.64 0.13
C LEU A 124 -23.16 12.59 -0.21
N LEU A 125 -22.32 13.29 0.56
CA LEU A 125 -20.86 13.30 0.38
C LEU A 125 -20.20 11.97 0.78
N MET A 126 -20.84 11.19 1.65
CA MET A 126 -20.36 9.86 2.03
C MET A 126 -20.51 8.83 0.90
N ILE A 127 -21.51 8.96 0.03
CA ILE A 127 -21.76 8.00 -1.07
C ILE A 127 -20.53 7.81 -1.97
N PRO A 128 -19.96 8.85 -2.60
CA PRO A 128 -18.79 8.69 -3.45
C PRO A 128 -17.57 8.19 -2.67
N ALA A 129 -17.41 8.59 -1.40
CA ALA A 129 -16.31 8.15 -0.55
C ALA A 129 -16.37 6.63 -0.28
N VAL A 130 -17.55 6.11 0.08
CA VAL A 130 -17.74 4.67 0.32
C VAL A 130 -17.54 3.87 -0.97
N ILE A 131 -18.08 4.35 -2.10
CA ILE A 131 -17.90 3.69 -3.40
C ILE A 131 -16.42 3.61 -3.77
N ALA A 132 -15.66 4.69 -3.57
CA ALA A 132 -14.22 4.71 -3.83
C ALA A 132 -13.48 3.68 -2.95
N GLU A 133 -13.81 3.59 -1.65
CA GLU A 133 -13.19 2.62 -0.73
C GLU A 133 -13.54 1.17 -1.11
N VAL A 134 -14.76 0.89 -1.60
CA VAL A 134 -15.15 -0.45 -2.08
C VAL A 134 -14.34 -0.84 -3.30
N PHE A 135 -14.23 0.03 -4.30
CA PHE A 135 -13.45 -0.26 -5.51
C PHE A 135 -11.96 -0.41 -5.21
N TRP A 136 -11.42 0.45 -4.33
CA TRP A 136 -10.03 0.37 -3.90
C TRP A 136 -9.73 -0.94 -3.18
N SER A 137 -10.60 -1.33 -2.24
CA SER A 137 -10.47 -2.60 -1.50
C SER A 137 -10.53 -3.79 -2.45
N ALA A 138 -11.45 -3.79 -3.42
CA ALA A 138 -11.55 -4.84 -4.41
C ALA A 138 -10.28 -4.95 -5.27
N ALA A 139 -9.71 -3.82 -5.71
CA ALA A 139 -8.48 -3.79 -6.49
C ALA A 139 -7.28 -4.35 -5.71
N ILE A 140 -7.14 -3.99 -4.43
CA ILE A 140 -6.05 -4.50 -3.58
C ILE A 140 -6.21 -6.00 -3.30
N LEU A 141 -7.42 -6.47 -3.00
CA LEU A 141 -7.69 -7.89 -2.76
C LEU A 141 -7.43 -8.72 -4.02
N PHE A 142 -7.76 -8.18 -5.19
CA PHE A 142 -7.42 -8.80 -6.47
C PHE A 142 -5.90 -8.86 -6.67
N ALA A 143 -5.18 -7.76 -6.49
CA ALA A 143 -3.72 -7.70 -6.62
C ALA A 143 -2.99 -8.64 -5.63
N LEU A 144 -3.53 -8.78 -4.41
CA LEU A 144 -3.05 -9.72 -3.40
C LEU A 144 -3.22 -11.16 -3.88
N GLY A 145 -4.43 -11.52 -4.34
CA GLY A 145 -4.72 -12.88 -4.80
C GLY A 145 -3.99 -13.26 -6.09
N THR A 146 -3.80 -12.34 -7.05
CA THR A 146 -3.00 -12.59 -8.26
C THR A 146 -1.54 -12.88 -7.90
N THR A 147 -0.94 -12.06 -7.03
CA THR A 147 0.44 -12.26 -6.57
C THR A 147 0.62 -13.66 -5.95
N PHE A 148 -0.32 -14.09 -5.10
CA PHE A 148 -0.25 -15.43 -4.51
C PHE A 148 -0.53 -16.55 -5.50
N GLY A 149 -1.47 -16.36 -6.43
CA GLY A 149 -1.73 -17.31 -7.51
C GLY A 149 -0.46 -17.61 -8.31
N THR A 150 0.30 -16.56 -8.63
CA THR A 150 1.59 -16.67 -9.35
C THR A 150 2.66 -17.40 -8.53
N VAL A 151 2.78 -17.12 -7.23
CA VAL A 151 3.81 -17.74 -6.36
C VAL A 151 3.52 -19.21 -6.07
N ILE A 152 2.26 -19.55 -5.81
CA ILE A 152 1.86 -20.89 -5.34
C ILE A 152 1.56 -21.82 -6.53
N GLY A 153 1.15 -21.27 -7.68
CA GLY A 153 0.71 -22.02 -8.86
C GLY A 153 -0.74 -22.49 -8.75
N VAL A 154 -1.60 -21.71 -8.09
CA VAL A 154 -3.05 -21.94 -7.94
C VAL A 154 -3.81 -20.97 -8.83
N ASP A 155 -5.03 -21.33 -9.24
CA ASP A 155 -5.86 -20.43 -10.03
C ASP A 155 -6.14 -19.10 -9.28
N THR A 156 -6.14 -18.00 -10.03
CA THR A 156 -6.30 -16.64 -9.50
C THR A 156 -7.58 -16.48 -8.68
N ASN A 157 -8.69 -17.07 -9.12
CA ASN A 157 -9.98 -16.90 -8.45
C ASN A 157 -9.98 -17.54 -7.05
N THR A 158 -9.46 -18.76 -6.93
CA THR A 158 -9.29 -19.43 -5.63
C THR A 158 -8.33 -18.67 -4.73
N ALA A 159 -7.21 -18.17 -5.27
CA ALA A 159 -6.24 -17.40 -4.51
C ALA A 159 -6.84 -16.09 -3.97
N VAL A 160 -7.61 -15.37 -4.78
CA VAL A 160 -8.34 -14.14 -4.36
C VAL A 160 -9.36 -14.45 -3.28
N LEU A 161 -10.18 -15.50 -3.44
CA LEU A 161 -11.22 -15.86 -2.45
C LEU A 161 -10.61 -16.23 -1.10
N LEU A 162 -9.54 -17.03 -1.08
CA LEU A 162 -8.86 -17.44 0.14
C LEU A 162 -8.26 -16.22 0.87
N SER A 163 -7.52 -15.39 0.12
CA SER A 163 -6.85 -14.19 0.64
C SER A 163 -7.85 -13.19 1.23
N SER A 164 -8.96 -12.97 0.52
CA SER A 164 -10.03 -12.06 0.94
C SER A 164 -10.75 -12.57 2.19
N THR A 165 -11.01 -13.88 2.28
CA THR A 165 -11.67 -14.47 3.44
C THR A 165 -10.85 -14.28 4.72
N VAL A 166 -9.54 -14.52 4.66
CA VAL A 166 -8.65 -14.30 5.80
C VAL A 166 -8.60 -12.82 6.18
N ALA A 167 -8.45 -11.93 5.19
CA ALA A 167 -8.39 -10.49 5.40
C ALA A 167 -9.66 -9.93 6.06
N VAL A 168 -10.83 -10.32 5.55
CA VAL A 168 -12.12 -9.92 6.11
C VAL A 168 -12.31 -10.49 7.51
N ALA A 169 -11.95 -11.75 7.75
CA ALA A 169 -12.15 -12.39 9.05
C ALA A 169 -11.42 -11.63 10.18
N TYR A 170 -10.11 -11.38 10.07
CA TYR A 170 -9.40 -10.70 11.16
C TYR A 170 -9.83 -9.22 11.30
N THR A 171 -10.26 -8.58 10.22
CA THR A 171 -10.69 -7.18 10.24
C THR A 171 -12.03 -7.01 10.95
N VAL A 172 -12.99 -7.91 10.68
CA VAL A 172 -14.33 -7.87 11.29
C VAL A 172 -14.26 -8.12 12.79
N PHE A 173 -13.43 -9.06 13.25
CA PHE A 173 -13.37 -9.41 14.67
C PHE A 173 -12.48 -8.50 15.51
N GLY A 174 -11.49 -7.85 14.92
CA GLY A 174 -10.45 -7.15 15.68
C GLY A 174 -10.52 -5.61 15.70
N GLY A 175 -11.33 -4.99 14.83
CA GLY A 175 -11.45 -3.54 14.74
C GLY A 175 -10.13 -2.83 14.37
N LEU A 176 -10.09 -1.50 14.50
CA LEU A 176 -8.91 -0.72 14.11
C LEU A 176 -7.65 -1.11 14.90
N ARG A 177 -7.78 -1.52 16.16
CA ARG A 177 -6.63 -1.92 16.97
C ARG A 177 -5.94 -3.15 16.38
N ALA A 178 -6.70 -4.18 16.01
CA ALA A 178 -6.13 -5.35 15.35
C ALA A 178 -5.48 -5.00 14.01
N VAL A 179 -6.13 -4.15 13.21
CA VAL A 179 -5.56 -3.65 11.94
C VAL A 179 -4.24 -2.93 12.19
N ALA A 180 -4.18 -2.03 13.17
CA ALA A 180 -2.96 -1.26 13.44
C ALA A 180 -1.77 -2.13 13.83
N TYR A 181 -1.96 -3.18 14.65
CA TYR A 181 -0.87 -4.09 15.04
C TYR A 181 -0.51 -5.08 13.93
N THR A 182 -1.48 -5.55 13.14
CA THR A 182 -1.19 -6.40 11.98
C THR A 182 -0.42 -5.64 10.91
N ASP A 183 -0.76 -4.37 10.67
CA ASP A 183 -0.04 -3.46 9.78
C ASP A 183 1.44 -3.32 10.17
N VAL A 184 1.76 -3.21 11.47
CA VAL A 184 3.16 -3.15 11.95
C VAL A 184 3.95 -4.38 11.51
N VAL A 185 3.37 -5.57 11.70
CA VAL A 185 4.00 -6.84 11.33
C VAL A 185 4.16 -6.92 9.81
N GLN A 186 3.11 -6.55 9.06
CA GLN A 186 3.14 -6.57 7.60
C GLN A 186 4.18 -5.60 7.03
N LEU A 187 4.30 -4.39 7.58
CA LEU A 187 5.30 -3.43 7.14
C LEU A 187 6.73 -3.93 7.43
N PHE A 188 6.95 -4.57 8.58
CA PHE A 188 8.24 -5.19 8.88
C PHE A 188 8.59 -6.31 7.88
N LEU A 189 7.61 -7.16 7.54
CA LEU A 189 7.77 -8.21 6.54
C LEU A 189 8.06 -7.64 5.14
N ILE A 190 7.43 -6.53 4.77
CA ILE A 190 7.71 -5.80 3.53
C ILE A 190 9.17 -5.31 3.53
N VAL A 191 9.62 -4.66 4.59
CA VAL A 191 11.01 -4.16 4.70
C VAL A 191 12.01 -5.30 4.62
N LEU A 192 11.76 -6.41 5.32
CA LEU A 192 12.61 -7.61 5.25
C LEU A 192 12.62 -8.21 3.84
N GLY A 193 11.45 -8.37 3.22
CA GLY A 193 11.32 -8.91 1.87
C GLY A 193 12.06 -8.07 0.83
N LEU A 194 11.90 -6.75 0.87
CA LEU A 194 12.64 -5.82 0.02
C LEU A 194 14.15 -5.85 0.32
N GLY A 195 14.54 -5.91 1.59
CA GLY A 195 15.93 -6.02 2.02
C GLY A 195 16.64 -7.29 1.52
N LEU A 196 15.90 -8.37 1.30
CA LEU A 196 16.42 -9.61 0.69
C LEU A 196 16.37 -9.57 -0.84
N ALA A 197 15.33 -8.99 -1.43
CA ALA A 197 15.14 -8.95 -2.87
C ALA A 197 16.12 -8.01 -3.59
N ILE A 198 16.43 -6.85 -3.00
CA ILE A 198 17.29 -5.85 -3.64
C ILE A 198 18.71 -6.37 -3.87
N PRO A 199 19.45 -6.94 -2.89
CA PRO A 199 20.81 -7.39 -3.12
C PRO A 199 20.88 -8.49 -4.19
N TRP A 200 19.89 -9.38 -4.21
CA TRP A 200 19.78 -10.42 -5.24
C TRP A 200 19.58 -9.80 -6.63
N ALA A 201 18.58 -8.92 -6.80
CA ALA A 201 18.30 -8.28 -8.08
C ALA A 201 19.48 -7.43 -8.58
N LEU A 202 20.15 -6.72 -7.69
CA LEU A 202 21.37 -5.97 -8.02
C LEU A 202 22.54 -6.88 -8.41
N GLY A 203 22.65 -8.06 -7.81
CA GLY A 203 23.64 -9.06 -8.19
C GLY A 203 23.46 -9.53 -9.63
N GLU A 204 22.22 -9.86 -10.01
CA GLU A 204 21.85 -10.27 -11.37
C GLU A 204 21.99 -9.12 -12.40
N ALA A 205 21.75 -7.88 -11.98
CA ALA A 205 21.99 -6.69 -12.79
C ALA A 205 23.49 -6.34 -13.00
N GLY A 206 24.41 -7.10 -12.38
CA GLY A 206 25.85 -6.84 -12.44
C GLY A 206 26.31 -5.69 -11.52
N GLY A 207 25.51 -5.34 -10.52
CA GLY A 207 25.80 -4.35 -9.49
C GLY A 207 25.20 -2.98 -9.75
N VAL A 208 25.23 -2.12 -8.71
CA VAL A 208 24.66 -0.75 -8.75
C VAL A 208 25.29 0.11 -9.86
N SER A 209 26.55 -0.13 -10.19
CA SER A 209 27.28 0.60 -11.24
C SER A 209 26.73 0.37 -12.65
N ASN A 210 26.03 -0.76 -12.88
CA ASN A 210 25.44 -1.09 -14.17
C ASN A 210 23.99 -0.62 -14.29
N LEU A 211 23.44 0.05 -13.26
CA LEU A 211 22.10 0.60 -13.33
C LEU A 211 22.05 1.82 -14.24
N HIS A 212 21.23 1.73 -15.29
CA HIS A 212 20.99 2.84 -16.19
C HIS A 212 19.88 3.74 -15.63
N LEU A 213 20.24 4.95 -15.18
CA LEU A 213 19.27 5.94 -14.74
C LEU A 213 18.51 6.49 -15.95
N LYS A 214 17.33 5.93 -16.24
CA LYS A 214 16.45 6.35 -17.34
C LYS A 214 15.29 7.22 -16.84
N GLY A 215 14.86 8.17 -17.66
CA GLY A 215 13.60 8.90 -17.44
C GLY A 215 13.65 9.79 -16.20
N LEU A 216 14.74 10.52 -15.99
CA LEU A 216 14.88 11.50 -14.89
C LEU A 216 14.08 12.79 -15.16
N THR A 217 13.85 13.10 -16.43
CA THR A 217 13.13 14.31 -16.87
C THR A 217 12.03 13.93 -17.86
N PRO A 218 10.92 14.68 -17.89
CA PRO A 218 9.92 14.53 -18.94
C PRO A 218 10.56 14.72 -20.32
N GLN A 219 10.17 13.91 -21.29
CA GLN A 219 10.64 13.97 -22.67
C GLN A 219 9.86 14.97 -23.52
N SER A 220 8.68 15.39 -23.05
CA SER A 220 7.84 16.38 -23.73
C SER A 220 7.05 17.24 -22.73
N THR A 221 6.56 18.38 -23.21
CA THR A 221 5.62 19.22 -22.43
C THR A 221 4.34 18.47 -22.08
N GLY A 222 3.84 17.63 -22.99
CA GLY A 222 2.64 16.81 -22.74
C GLY A 222 2.84 15.84 -21.58
N GLU A 223 3.97 15.12 -21.58
CA GLU A 223 4.34 14.21 -20.49
C GLU A 223 4.51 14.95 -19.16
N ALA A 224 5.13 16.13 -19.18
CA ALA A 224 5.27 16.95 -17.98
C ALA A 224 3.92 17.37 -17.41
N LEU A 225 2.96 17.76 -18.26
CA LEU A 225 1.61 18.11 -17.84
C LEU A 225 0.86 16.90 -17.27
N SER A 226 0.93 15.73 -17.93
CA SER A 226 0.34 14.50 -17.41
C SER A 226 0.94 14.09 -16.07
N TRP A 227 2.26 14.20 -15.92
CA TRP A 227 2.92 13.91 -14.64
C TRP A 227 2.47 14.89 -13.55
N LEU A 228 2.33 16.18 -13.85
CA LEU A 228 1.81 17.15 -12.90
C LEU A 228 0.36 16.88 -12.52
N ASP A 229 -0.49 16.53 -13.48
CA ASP A 229 -1.91 16.21 -13.25
C ASP A 229 -2.06 14.99 -12.34
N TYR A 230 -1.38 13.88 -12.65
CA TYR A 230 -1.39 12.70 -11.79
C TYR A 230 -0.75 12.95 -10.42
N THR A 231 0.29 13.77 -10.34
CA THR A 231 0.85 14.17 -9.04
C THR A 231 -0.15 14.98 -8.23
N ALA A 232 -0.86 15.92 -8.86
CA ALA A 232 -1.91 16.68 -8.21
C ALA A 232 -3.05 15.78 -7.74
N LEU A 233 -3.44 14.78 -8.54
CA LEU A 233 -4.42 13.76 -8.17
C LEU A 233 -3.97 12.97 -6.93
N LEU A 234 -2.73 12.49 -6.88
CA LEU A 234 -2.19 11.76 -5.73
C LEU A 234 -2.13 12.62 -4.47
N VAL A 235 -1.67 13.86 -4.60
CA VAL A 235 -1.55 14.78 -3.46
C VAL A 235 -2.92 15.19 -2.94
N MET A 236 -3.78 15.71 -3.81
CA MET A 236 -5.08 16.27 -3.43
C MET A 236 -6.12 15.19 -3.15
N GLY A 237 -6.06 14.06 -3.86
CA GLY A 237 -6.92 12.91 -3.63
C GLY A 237 -6.54 12.11 -2.39
N GLY A 238 -5.25 12.08 -2.00
CA GLY A 238 -4.80 11.39 -0.81
C GLY A 238 -5.17 12.07 0.52
N ILE A 239 -5.39 13.38 0.52
CA ILE A 239 -5.74 14.15 1.74
C ILE A 239 -7.14 13.75 2.25
N PRO A 240 -8.23 13.82 1.47
CA PRO A 240 -9.57 13.47 1.91
C PRO A 240 -9.83 11.96 1.85
N TRP A 241 -8.87 11.14 2.26
CA TRP A 241 -9.06 9.69 2.34
C TRP A 241 -9.50 9.28 3.75
N ASN A 242 -10.59 8.52 3.87
CA ASN A 242 -11.15 8.17 5.18
C ASN A 242 -10.18 7.29 5.98
N VAL A 243 -9.52 6.32 5.33
CA VAL A 243 -8.47 5.49 5.94
C VAL A 243 -7.36 6.33 6.59
N TYR A 244 -6.93 7.43 5.97
CA TYR A 244 -5.92 8.34 6.53
C TYR A 244 -6.44 9.00 7.81
N PHE A 245 -7.63 9.60 7.75
CA PHE A 245 -8.20 10.26 8.93
C PHE A 245 -8.51 9.28 10.06
N GLN A 246 -8.86 8.03 9.76
CA GLN A 246 -9.06 7.02 10.78
C GLN A 246 -7.81 6.81 11.64
N ARG A 247 -6.60 6.79 11.06
CA ARG A 247 -5.34 6.66 11.82
C ARG A 247 -5.02 7.94 12.59
N VAL A 248 -5.22 9.11 11.97
CA VAL A 248 -5.05 10.43 12.61
C VAL A 248 -5.94 10.58 13.86
N LEU A 249 -7.22 10.23 13.74
CA LEU A 249 -8.22 10.40 14.78
C LEU A 249 -8.02 9.41 15.95
N SER A 250 -7.34 8.30 15.68
CA SER A 250 -6.99 7.26 16.67
C SER A 250 -5.74 7.57 17.49
N ALA A 251 -5.05 8.66 17.19
CA ALA A 251 -3.89 9.10 17.95
C ALA A 251 -4.27 9.54 19.38
N ARG A 252 -3.36 9.37 20.33
CA ARG A 252 -3.54 9.81 21.73
C ARG A 252 -3.74 11.31 21.85
N THR A 253 -2.92 12.08 21.16
CA THR A 253 -2.95 13.54 21.24
C THR A 253 -3.01 14.18 19.84
N PRO A 254 -3.55 15.40 19.71
CA PRO A 254 -3.50 16.15 18.45
C PRO A 254 -2.08 16.40 17.94
N ALA A 255 -1.09 16.48 18.84
CA ALA A 255 0.31 16.60 18.46
C ALA A 255 0.85 15.29 17.87
N ASP A 256 0.49 14.15 18.45
CA ASP A 256 0.85 12.83 17.91
C ASP A 256 0.21 12.60 16.55
N ALA A 257 -1.06 12.99 16.37
CA ALA A 257 -1.77 12.95 15.10
C ALA A 257 -1.02 13.70 13.97
N GLN A 258 -0.45 14.87 14.29
CA GLN A 258 0.35 15.62 13.32
C GLN A 258 1.72 14.96 13.07
N ARG A 259 2.41 14.54 14.15
CA ARG A 259 3.75 13.93 14.06
C ARG A 259 3.71 12.62 13.28
N LEU A 260 2.73 11.76 13.53
CA LEU A 260 2.60 10.49 12.81
C LEU A 260 2.34 10.71 11.32
N SER A 261 1.51 11.70 10.93
CA SER A 261 1.24 11.97 9.51
C SER A 261 2.48 12.46 8.78
N ILE A 262 3.21 13.42 9.36
CA ILE A 262 4.43 13.96 8.75
C ILE A 262 5.51 12.88 8.66
N ALA A 263 5.74 12.15 9.75
CA ALA A 263 6.72 11.07 9.77
C ALA A 263 6.33 9.93 8.81
N ALA A 264 5.04 9.61 8.67
CA ALA A 264 4.58 8.62 7.71
C ALA A 264 4.79 9.09 6.27
N GLY A 265 4.64 10.39 5.98
CA GLY A 265 4.97 10.95 4.67
C GLY A 265 6.44 10.75 4.31
N VAL A 266 7.36 11.02 5.25
CA VAL A 266 8.80 10.76 5.07
C VAL A 266 9.06 9.26 4.88
N MET A 267 8.48 8.41 5.72
CA MET A 267 8.63 6.96 5.60
C MET A 267 8.09 6.43 4.27
N CYS A 268 6.94 6.93 3.80
CA CYS A 268 6.40 6.57 2.49
C CYS A 268 7.38 6.94 1.39
N PHE A 269 7.95 8.15 1.40
CA PHE A 269 8.96 8.53 0.42
C PHE A 269 10.18 7.58 0.44
N LEU A 270 10.68 7.23 1.63
CA LEU A 270 11.82 6.32 1.77
C LEU A 270 11.48 4.90 1.28
N MET A 271 10.26 4.44 1.52
CA MET A 271 9.78 3.12 1.07
C MET A 271 9.55 3.03 -0.45
N ALA A 272 9.57 4.16 -1.17
CA ALA A 272 9.58 4.18 -2.64
C ALA A 272 10.94 3.76 -3.22
N ILE A 273 12.02 3.99 -2.49
CA ILE A 273 13.39 3.78 -3.01
C ILE A 273 13.65 2.29 -3.31
N PRO A 274 13.34 1.33 -2.39
CA PRO A 274 13.58 -0.07 -2.67
C PRO A 274 12.89 -0.61 -3.93
N PRO A 275 11.58 -0.38 -4.16
CA PRO A 275 10.92 -0.86 -5.37
C PRO A 275 11.41 -0.14 -6.63
N MET A 276 11.81 1.14 -6.55
CA MET A 276 12.45 1.82 -7.67
C MET A 276 13.77 1.15 -8.07
N LEU A 277 14.60 0.77 -7.09
CA LEU A 277 15.84 0.05 -7.37
C LEU A 277 15.58 -1.32 -8.02
N LEU A 278 14.51 -2.03 -7.60
CA LEU A 278 14.10 -3.27 -8.25
C LEU A 278 13.68 -3.05 -9.71
N GLY A 279 12.90 -2.00 -9.97
CA GLY A 279 12.52 -1.64 -11.35
C GLY A 279 13.72 -1.30 -12.23
N LEU A 280 14.69 -0.54 -11.71
CA LEU A 280 15.94 -0.23 -12.41
C LEU A 280 16.79 -1.48 -12.65
N ALA A 281 16.97 -2.32 -11.64
CA ALA A 281 17.69 -3.59 -11.78
C ALA A 281 17.03 -4.45 -12.88
N GLY A 282 15.69 -4.51 -12.90
CA GLY A 282 14.95 -5.22 -13.95
C GLY A 282 15.30 -4.78 -15.37
N THR A 283 15.63 -3.51 -15.61
CA THR A 283 16.01 -3.02 -16.96
C THR A 283 17.40 -3.48 -17.42
N SER A 284 18.25 -3.94 -16.49
CA SER A 284 19.64 -4.33 -16.74
C SER A 284 19.88 -5.84 -16.63
N ILE A 285 18.88 -6.60 -16.15
CA ILE A 285 18.93 -8.06 -16.07
C ILE A 285 18.69 -8.67 -17.46
N ASP A 286 19.54 -9.63 -17.83
CA ASP A 286 19.29 -10.49 -18.98
C ASP A 286 18.27 -11.58 -18.60
N TRP A 287 16.99 -11.27 -18.81
CA TRP A 287 15.88 -12.17 -18.52
C TRP A 287 15.91 -13.47 -19.33
N VAL A 288 16.58 -13.49 -20.50
CA VAL A 288 16.72 -14.71 -21.33
C VAL A 288 17.77 -15.63 -20.71
N ALA A 289 18.91 -15.09 -20.28
CA ALA A 289 19.91 -15.86 -19.56
C ALA A 289 19.37 -16.38 -18.21
N LEU A 290 18.66 -15.54 -17.46
CA LEU A 290 18.09 -15.92 -16.16
C LEU A 290 17.02 -17.02 -16.29
N SER A 291 16.11 -16.89 -17.27
CA SER A 291 15.06 -17.89 -17.49
C SER A 291 15.62 -19.23 -17.96
N SER A 292 16.62 -19.22 -18.84
CA SER A 292 17.30 -20.45 -19.27
C SER A 292 18.07 -21.13 -18.14
N ALA A 293 18.73 -20.37 -17.26
CA ALA A 293 19.37 -20.90 -16.06
C ALA A 293 18.38 -21.49 -15.04
N ALA A 294 17.17 -20.92 -14.95
CA ALA A 294 16.09 -21.42 -14.11
C ALA A 294 15.30 -22.60 -14.72
N GLY A 295 15.63 -23.02 -15.95
CA GLY A 295 14.90 -24.10 -16.66
C GLY A 295 13.48 -23.71 -17.08
N LEU A 296 13.19 -22.41 -17.19
CA LEU A 296 11.91 -21.88 -17.68
C LEU A 296 11.98 -21.71 -19.20
N GLU A 297 10.96 -22.18 -19.94
CA GLU A 297 10.95 -22.02 -21.40
C GLU A 297 10.91 -20.52 -21.80
N PRO A 298 11.84 -20.04 -22.65
CA PRO A 298 11.91 -18.63 -23.07
C PRO A 298 10.62 -18.12 -23.72
N ALA A 299 9.90 -18.99 -24.42
CA ALA A 299 8.62 -18.68 -25.07
C ALA A 299 7.49 -18.38 -24.06
N ARG A 300 7.57 -18.96 -22.86
CA ARG A 300 6.63 -18.70 -21.77
C ARG A 300 6.87 -17.33 -21.17
N LEU A 301 8.13 -16.92 -21.00
CA LEU A 301 8.48 -15.59 -20.48
C LEU A 301 8.13 -14.47 -21.47
N ALA A 302 8.37 -14.67 -22.78
CA ALA A 302 8.00 -13.69 -23.80
C ALA A 302 6.47 -13.56 -23.92
N ASN A 303 5.73 -14.66 -23.80
CA ASN A 303 4.28 -14.63 -23.74
C ASN A 303 3.79 -14.06 -22.41
N ASP A 304 4.38 -14.37 -21.25
CA ASP A 304 3.96 -13.84 -19.95
C ASP A 304 4.29 -12.35 -19.83
N LEU A 305 5.43 -11.85 -20.30
CA LEU A 305 5.75 -10.42 -20.38
C LEU A 305 4.85 -9.67 -21.36
N ALA A 306 4.40 -10.33 -22.44
CA ALA A 306 3.44 -9.78 -23.39
C ALA A 306 1.97 -9.94 -22.95
N ALA A 307 1.67 -10.89 -22.06
CA ALA A 307 0.32 -11.28 -21.64
C ALA A 307 -0.01 -10.95 -20.18
N THR A 308 0.94 -10.48 -19.36
CA THR A 308 0.63 -9.79 -18.11
C THR A 308 0.19 -8.38 -18.49
N PRO A 309 -1.13 -8.08 -18.49
CA PRO A 309 -1.51 -6.69 -18.35
C PRO A 309 -0.91 -6.23 -17.03
N ALA A 310 -0.43 -4.99 -17.02
CA ALA A 310 0.18 -4.33 -15.88
C ALA A 310 -0.36 -4.85 -14.54
N LEU A 311 0.54 -5.28 -13.65
CA LEU A 311 0.16 -5.88 -12.36
C LEU A 311 -0.59 -4.86 -11.49
N VAL A 312 -0.46 -3.59 -11.84
CA VAL A 312 -1.36 -2.49 -11.48
C VAL A 312 -2.22 -2.17 -12.69
N LEU A 313 -3.55 -2.16 -12.50
CA LEU A 313 -4.51 -1.71 -13.51
C LEU A 313 -3.93 -0.54 -14.32
N PRO A 314 -3.77 -0.67 -15.64
CA PRO A 314 -3.43 0.49 -16.44
C PRO A 314 -4.61 1.44 -16.28
N TYR A 315 -4.41 2.54 -15.56
CA TYR A 315 -5.30 3.69 -15.65
C TYR A 315 -5.13 4.26 -17.06
N THR A 316 -5.69 3.57 -18.05
CA THR A 316 -6.01 4.13 -19.36
C THR A 316 -7.21 5.04 -19.15
N LEU A 317 -6.93 6.32 -18.97
CA LEU A 317 -7.84 7.39 -19.38
C LEU A 317 -7.40 7.87 -20.76
#